data_AF-A0A954SLI0-F1
#
_entry.id   AF-A0A954SLI0-F1
#
_cell.length_a   1.000
_cell.length_b   1.000
_cell.length_c   1.000
_cell.angle_alpha   90.00
_cell.angle_beta   90.00
_cell.angle_gamma   90.00
#
_symmetry.space_group_name_H-M   'P 1'
#
loop_
_entity.id
_entity.type
_entity.pdbx_description
1 polymer ?
#
loop_
_entity_poly.entity_id
_entity_poly.type
_entity_poly.pdbx_seq_one_letter_code
_entity_poly.pdbx_strand_id
1 'polypeptide(L)'
;QQQNPAAPMEKIPHLYYVDSVGGIDLFGNPLKPQFVVDVTSVYELKRKSLACHESQRNWLLRQHGMDEYLESCDRWSAVRGELIGVAHGEGFRQHMGHPYPDSDLLQRLVGGKTL
;
A
#
# COMPACT_ATOMS: atom_id res chain seq x y z
N GLN A 1 30.09 8.95 9.49
CA GLN A 1 29.17 10.11 9.39
C GLN A 1 28.92 10.41 7.93
N GLN A 2 27.70 10.75 7.54
CA GLN A 2 27.35 11.04 6.14
C GLN A 2 28.03 12.35 5.72
N GLN A 3 28.79 12.34 4.63
CA GLN A 3 29.65 13.46 4.25
C GLN A 3 28.90 14.67 3.65
N ASN A 4 27.60 14.53 3.34
CA ASN A 4 26.74 15.61 2.88
C ASN A 4 25.27 15.27 3.16
N PRO A 5 24.77 15.49 4.39
CA PRO A 5 23.39 15.18 4.71
C PRO A 5 22.43 16.13 3.97
N ALA A 6 21.27 15.62 3.58
CA ALA A 6 20.19 16.46 3.11
C ALA A 6 19.79 17.47 4.20
N ALA A 7 19.29 18.64 3.77
CA ALA A 7 18.79 19.63 4.71
C ALA A 7 17.66 19.02 5.57
N PRO A 8 17.61 19.33 6.88
CA PRO A 8 16.52 18.88 7.74
C PRO A 8 15.17 19.35 7.20
N MET A 9 14.16 18.48 7.29
CA MET A 9 12.77 18.88 7.03
C MET A 9 12.27 19.82 8.13
N GLU A 10 11.34 20.71 7.81
CA GLU A 10 10.73 21.64 8.77
C GLU A 10 10.01 20.89 9.90
N LYS A 11 9.40 19.74 9.59
CA LYS A 11 8.63 18.92 10.54
C LYS A 11 8.85 17.44 10.26
N ILE A 12 8.68 16.61 11.29
CA ILE A 12 8.62 15.15 11.10
C ILE A 12 7.32 14.82 10.37
N PRO A 13 7.37 14.10 9.23
CA PRO A 13 6.19 13.77 8.46
C PRO A 13 5.40 12.66 9.15
N HIS A 14 4.10 12.57 8.86
CA HIS A 14 3.37 11.34 9.12
C HIS A 14 3.92 10.22 8.24
N LEU A 15 4.13 9.05 8.83
CA LEU A 15 4.60 7.86 8.13
C LEU A 15 3.49 6.82 8.11
N TYR A 16 3.19 6.31 6.91
CA TYR A 16 2.21 5.25 6.69
C TYR A 16 2.82 4.11 5.89
N TYR A 17 2.37 2.90 6.19
CA TYR A 17 2.65 1.69 5.45
C TYR A 17 1.40 1.29 4.68
N VAL A 18 1.57 1.04 3.38
CA VAL A 18 0.60 0.28 2.59
C VAL A 18 0.79 -1.21 2.92
N ASP A 19 -0.16 -2.04 2.51
CA ASP A 19 -0.03 -3.48 2.63
C ASP A 19 1.30 -4.02 2.06
N SER A 20 1.86 -4.99 2.77
CA SER A 20 2.99 -5.76 2.29
C SER A 20 2.56 -6.71 1.18
N VAL A 21 3.52 -7.19 0.40
CA VAL A 21 3.30 -8.29 -0.54
C VAL A 21 2.74 -9.48 0.21
N GLY A 22 1.62 -10.03 -0.28
CA GLY A 22 0.92 -11.16 0.36
C GLY A 22 0.16 -10.79 1.64
N GLY A 23 0.24 -9.55 2.11
CA GLY A 23 -0.54 -9.08 3.25
C GLY A 23 -0.14 -9.65 4.60
N ILE A 24 1.09 -10.12 4.72
CA ILE A 24 1.62 -10.77 5.92
C ILE A 24 2.77 -9.97 6.52
N ASP A 25 2.97 -10.10 7.82
CA ASP A 25 4.10 -9.53 8.53
C ASP A 25 5.38 -10.38 8.33
N LEU A 26 6.47 -9.96 8.98
CA LEU A 26 7.76 -10.66 8.93
C LEU A 26 7.68 -12.10 9.43
N PHE A 27 6.69 -12.42 10.26
CA PHE A 27 6.48 -13.74 10.86
C PHE A 27 5.42 -14.56 10.11
N GLY A 28 4.88 -14.04 9.01
CA GLY A 28 3.86 -14.70 8.20
C GLY A 28 2.43 -14.54 8.73
N ASN A 29 2.20 -13.69 9.74
CA ASN A 29 0.85 -13.45 10.25
C ASN A 29 0.09 -12.48 9.34
N PRO A 30 -1.23 -12.67 9.15
CA PRO A 30 -2.05 -11.70 8.43
C PRO A 30 -1.96 -10.31 9.06
N LEU A 31 -1.66 -9.31 8.23
CA LEU A 31 -1.64 -7.92 8.66
C LEU A 31 -3.04 -7.30 8.53
N LYS A 32 -3.59 -6.83 9.66
CA LYS A 32 -4.81 -6.01 9.67
C LYS A 32 -4.44 -4.55 9.33
N PRO A 33 -5.08 -3.92 8.33
CA PRO A 33 -4.92 -2.48 8.11
C PRO A 33 -5.70 -1.69 9.16
N GLN A 34 -5.26 -0.47 9.46
CA GLN A 34 -5.97 0.42 10.40
C GLN A 34 -7.19 1.07 9.72
N PHE A 35 -7.06 1.40 8.44
CA PHE A 35 -8.16 1.87 7.61
C PHE A 35 -7.97 1.40 6.16
N VAL A 36 -9.06 1.40 5.41
CA VAL A 36 -9.09 1.07 3.99
C VAL A 36 -9.64 2.24 3.20
N VAL A 37 -9.00 2.55 2.07
CA VAL A 37 -9.45 3.55 1.11
C VAL A 37 -10.15 2.84 -0.03
N ASP A 38 -11.35 3.28 -0.38
CA ASP A 38 -12.05 2.82 -1.59
C ASP A 38 -11.33 3.38 -2.82
N VAL A 39 -10.77 2.49 -3.64
CA VAL A 39 -10.06 2.83 -4.87
C VAL A 39 -10.79 2.34 -6.11
N THR A 40 -12.05 1.89 -5.97
CA THR A 40 -12.83 1.27 -7.04
C THR A 40 -12.91 2.16 -8.29
N SER A 41 -13.13 3.46 -8.12
CA SER A 41 -13.26 4.41 -9.25
C SER A 41 -11.95 4.66 -10.02
N VAL A 42 -10.79 4.40 -9.41
CA VAL A 42 -9.46 4.66 -9.99
C VAL A 42 -8.66 3.37 -10.22
N TYR A 43 -9.25 2.21 -9.94
CA TYR A 43 -8.56 0.93 -9.96
C TYR A 43 -7.99 0.58 -11.35
N GLU A 44 -8.75 0.85 -12.42
CA GLU A 44 -8.27 0.63 -13.80
C GLU A 44 -7.05 1.51 -14.15
N LEU A 45 -7.00 2.73 -13.63
CA LEU A 45 -5.83 3.60 -13.82
C LEU A 45 -4.62 3.03 -13.08
N LYS A 46 -4.80 2.58 -11.83
CA LYS A 46 -3.76 1.89 -11.06
C LYS A 46 -3.24 0.67 -11.81
N ARG A 47 -4.13 -0.17 -12.34
CA ARG A 47 -3.77 -1.39 -13.08
C ARG A 47 -2.93 -1.07 -14.32
N LYS A 48 -3.28 -0.02 -15.07
CA LYS A 48 -2.49 0.46 -16.22
C LYS A 48 -1.13 0.98 -15.80
N SER A 49 -1.07 1.81 -14.75
CA SER A 49 0.20 2.31 -14.20
C SER A 49 1.12 1.17 -13.78
N LEU A 50 0.56 0.11 -13.18
CA LEU A 50 1.30 -1.07 -12.75
C LEU A 50 1.86 -1.86 -13.94
N ALA A 51 1.10 -1.96 -15.03
CA ALA A 51 1.51 -2.65 -16.25
C ALA A 51 2.69 -1.96 -16.97
N CYS A 52 2.92 -0.66 -16.74
CA CYS A 52 4.05 0.08 -17.32
C CYS A 52 5.43 -0.35 -16.80
N HIS A 53 5.50 -1.10 -15.68
CA HIS A 53 6.75 -1.59 -15.09
C HIS A 53 7.29 -2.83 -15.80
N GLU A 54 7.56 -2.71 -17.11
CA GLU A 54 7.89 -3.82 -18.00
C GLU A 54 9.13 -4.62 -17.54
N SER A 55 10.15 -3.97 -16.99
CA SER A 55 11.37 -4.65 -16.53
C SER A 55 11.12 -5.56 -15.32
N GLN A 56 10.29 -5.12 -14.37
CA GLN A 56 9.86 -5.93 -13.22
C GLN A 56 8.92 -7.05 -13.64
N ARG A 57 7.95 -6.75 -14.53
CA ARG A 57 7.02 -7.72 -15.07
C ARG A 57 7.73 -8.84 -15.83
N ASN A 58 8.66 -8.50 -16.73
CA ASN A 58 9.40 -9.47 -17.53
C ASN A 58 10.31 -10.38 -16.69
N TRP A 59 10.86 -9.87 -15.57
CA TRP A 59 11.62 -10.69 -14.65
C TRP A 59 10.73 -11.70 -13.91
N LEU A 60 9.59 -11.24 -13.38
CA LEU A 60 8.61 -12.10 -12.70
C LEU A 60 8.02 -13.16 -13.66
N LEU A 61 7.65 -12.77 -14.88
CA LEU A 61 7.13 -13.68 -15.90
C LEU A 61 8.14 -14.79 -16.25
N ARG A 62 9.43 -14.46 -16.34
CA ARG A 62 10.47 -15.47 -16.64
C ARG A 62 10.72 -16.43 -15.49
N GLN A 63 10.53 -16.00 -14.24
CA GLN A 63 10.79 -16.82 -13.06
C GLN A 63 9.56 -17.62 -12.60
N HIS A 64 8.35 -17.08 -12.80
CA HIS A 64 7.09 -17.62 -12.27
C HIS A 64 6.06 -18.02 -13.35
N GLY A 65 6.31 -17.74 -14.62
CA GLY A 65 5.53 -18.27 -15.75
C GLY A 65 4.14 -17.67 -15.98
N MET A 66 3.67 -16.77 -15.11
CA MET A 66 2.41 -16.03 -15.30
C MET A 66 2.55 -14.55 -14.91
N ASP A 67 1.58 -13.73 -15.34
CA ASP A 67 1.43 -12.32 -14.94
C ASP A 67 0.92 -12.21 -13.49
N GLU A 68 1.48 -13.03 -12.58
CA GLU A 68 1.08 -13.20 -11.17
C GLU A 68 0.99 -11.86 -10.43
N TYR A 69 1.70 -10.84 -10.91
CA TYR A 69 1.76 -9.52 -10.30
C TYR A 69 0.45 -8.72 -10.47
N LEU A 70 -0.13 -8.67 -11.66
CA LEU A 70 -1.40 -7.96 -11.90
C LEU A 70 -2.56 -8.70 -11.23
N GLU A 71 -2.58 -10.03 -11.34
CA GLU A 71 -3.59 -10.87 -10.68
C GLU A 71 -3.47 -10.84 -9.15
N SER A 72 -2.26 -10.75 -8.61
CA SER A 72 -2.05 -10.56 -7.17
C SER A 72 -2.51 -9.18 -6.73
N CYS A 73 -2.27 -8.12 -7.50
CA CYS A 73 -2.80 -6.79 -7.19
C CYS A 73 -4.33 -6.79 -7.15
N ASP A 74 -4.95 -7.49 -8.10
CA ASP A 74 -6.41 -7.62 -8.20
C ASP A 74 -7.02 -8.32 -7.01
N ARG A 75 -6.60 -9.56 -6.75
CA ARG A 75 -7.06 -10.31 -5.58
C ARG A 75 -6.82 -9.54 -4.28
N TRP A 76 -5.66 -8.91 -4.13
CA TRP A 76 -5.33 -8.20 -2.90
C TRP A 76 -6.22 -6.97 -2.68
N SER A 77 -6.45 -6.20 -3.74
CA SER A 77 -7.34 -5.04 -3.66
C SER A 77 -8.79 -5.45 -3.39
N ALA A 78 -9.25 -6.58 -3.94
CA ALA A 78 -10.58 -7.12 -3.68
C ALA A 78 -10.73 -7.55 -2.20
N VAL A 79 -9.76 -8.29 -1.66
CA VAL A 79 -9.73 -8.69 -0.23
C VAL A 79 -9.82 -7.48 0.70
N ARG A 80 -9.19 -6.35 0.35
CA ARG A 80 -9.33 -5.12 1.13
C ARG A 80 -10.68 -4.43 0.92
N GLY A 81 -11.20 -4.43 -0.31
CA GLY A 81 -12.52 -3.89 -0.63
C GLY A 81 -13.64 -4.58 0.17
N GLU A 82 -13.57 -5.90 0.32
CA GLU A 82 -14.52 -6.70 1.11
C GLU A 82 -14.65 -6.20 2.55
N LEU A 83 -13.55 -5.75 3.17
CA LEU A 83 -13.56 -5.26 4.55
C LEU A 83 -14.43 -4.00 4.75
N ILE A 84 -14.69 -3.25 3.67
CA ILE A 84 -15.48 -2.02 3.71
C ILE A 84 -16.68 -2.01 2.75
N GLY A 85 -17.00 -3.16 2.16
CA GLY A 85 -18.14 -3.39 1.27
C GLY A 85 -18.01 -2.73 -0.11
N VAL A 86 -16.81 -2.68 -0.69
CA VAL A 86 -16.55 -2.12 -2.04
C VAL A 86 -15.75 -3.12 -2.90
N ALA A 87 -15.66 -2.86 -4.20
CA ALA A 87 -15.00 -3.80 -5.12
C ALA A 87 -13.48 -3.82 -4.93
N HIS A 88 -12.84 -2.65 -4.75
CA HIS A 88 -11.40 -2.55 -4.57
C HIS A 88 -11.04 -1.58 -3.46
N GLY A 89 -10.18 -2.03 -2.54
CA GLY A 89 -9.65 -1.24 -1.43
C GLY A 89 -8.13 -1.28 -1.35
N GLU A 90 -7.55 -0.29 -0.69
CA GLU A 90 -6.14 -0.30 -0.26
C GLU A 90 -6.04 -0.09 1.24
N GLY A 91 -5.33 -0.99 1.92
CA GLY A 91 -5.13 -0.94 3.36
C GLY A 91 -3.91 -0.13 3.75
N PHE A 92 -4.08 0.73 4.78
CA PHE A 92 -3.03 1.57 5.32
C PHE A 92 -2.86 1.34 6.83
N ARG A 93 -1.62 1.49 7.31
CA ARG A 93 -1.26 1.50 8.73
C ARG A 93 -0.34 2.67 9.02
N GLN A 94 -0.68 3.50 9.99
CA GLN A 94 0.18 4.57 10.49
C GLN A 94 1.31 4.01 11.36
N HIS A 95 2.50 4.57 11.19
CA HIS A 95 3.60 4.37 12.10
C HIS A 95 3.37 5.20 13.37
N MET A 96 3.23 4.53 14.52
CA MET A 96 2.95 5.17 15.82
C MET A 96 4.20 5.33 16.70
N GLY A 97 5.37 4.95 16.21
CA GLY A 97 6.63 5.08 16.93
C GLY A 97 7.13 6.52 16.97
N HIS A 98 7.80 6.90 18.06
CA HIS A 98 8.53 8.17 18.14
C HIS A 98 9.63 8.23 17.05
N PRO A 99 9.85 9.37 16.37
CA PRO A 99 9.29 10.72 16.60
C PRO A 99 8.09 11.08 15.69
N TYR A 100 7.43 10.11 15.07
CA TYR A 100 6.42 10.37 14.05
C TYR A 100 5.09 10.86 14.66
N PRO A 101 4.39 11.83 14.03
CA PRO A 101 3.06 12.23 14.46
C PRO A 101 2.06 11.06 14.36
N ASP A 102 1.14 10.99 15.32
CA ASP A 102 0.15 9.92 15.49
C ASP A 102 -1.29 10.34 15.08
N SER A 103 -1.47 11.55 14.55
CA SER A 103 -2.76 12.01 14.04
C SER A 103 -3.12 11.36 12.69
N ASP A 104 -4.40 11.10 12.49
CA ASP A 104 -5.02 10.36 11.37
C ASP A 104 -5.07 11.12 10.02
N LEU A 105 -4.05 11.94 9.75
CA LEU A 105 -4.05 12.90 8.66
C LEU A 105 -4.37 12.27 7.28
N LEU A 106 -3.76 11.15 6.94
CA LEU A 106 -3.98 10.52 5.64
C LEU A 106 -5.44 10.08 5.49
N GLN A 107 -5.97 9.37 6.49
CA GLN A 107 -7.36 8.89 6.47
C GLN A 107 -8.34 10.05 6.24
N ARG A 108 -8.11 11.19 6.91
CA ARG A 108 -8.94 12.40 6.76
C ARG A 108 -8.86 13.03 5.37
N LEU A 109 -7.69 12.98 4.72
CA LEU A 109 -7.48 13.57 3.40
C LEU A 109 -8.10 12.74 2.28
N VAL A 110 -8.05 11.40 2.40
CA VAL A 110 -8.50 10.49 1.33
C VAL A 110 -9.82 9.79 1.62
N GLY A 111 -10.45 10.07 2.77
CA GLY A 111 -11.77 9.52 3.13
C GLY A 111 -11.76 8.02 3.46
N GLY A 112 -10.69 7.52 4.08
CA GLY A 112 -10.57 6.11 4.45
C GLY A 112 -11.59 5.68 5.51
N LYS A 113 -12.08 4.43 5.43
CA LYS A 113 -12.98 3.82 6.41
C LYS A 113 -12.19 2.97 7.42
N THR A 114 -12.42 3.19 8.70
CA THR A 114 -11.81 2.41 9.80
C THR A 114 -12.41 1.01 9.88
N LEU A 115 -11.58 0.02 10.24
CA LEU A 115 -11.95 -1.41 10.39
C LEU A 115 -12.09 -1.88 11.85
#